data_AF-A0DYL0-F1
#
_entry.id   AF-A0DYL0-F1
#
_cell.length_a   1.000
_cell.length_b   1.000
_cell.length_c   1.000
_cell.angle_alpha   90.00
_cell.angle_beta   90.00
_cell.angle_gamma   90.00
#
_symmetry.space_group_name_H-M   'P 1'
#
loop_
_entity.id
_entity.type
_entity.pdbx_description
1 polymer ?
#
loop_
_entity_poly.entity_id
_entity_poly.type
_entity_poly.pdbx_seq_one_letter_code
_entity_poly.pdbx_strand_id
1 'polypeptide(L)'
;MQNILSQQQQFFDLLDKQVDAYKTLLDQLSQSQDKFNHLLQDYLQRFQTINNKLVQGRQDFSCSQIQIKRNDELYTHSQLHIQFNLRSLLEKQYKYKLTLADALETPLYRDRIFQLRVELKNKSGDLVKNPNKIELVVAIYSQEQYPKEIKVNNKGEQILKGHLCVPLIKGTAFFTRVQIREVSSHYQNGSIILAILPQFKSNDEPINSRDVQPLIVENIKNATFLCMQINDQLQCFGIIISIVIAVILSFIIFIIQSLPNYHGKWTSKHIKNDVKIFRDKLYCIPHIHAKFLKEGYYQLGFVHAQDRFWQLHLRRMTSQGRMTFYWDKYIRNLGYLESCKRIVQKLSEEARIHLQSYADGINDGVKSLSILPIEFKILGV
;
A
#
# COMPACT_ATOMS: atom_id res chain seq x y z
N MET A 1 25.60 46.97 31.87
CA MET A 1 25.71 46.57 30.44
C MET A 1 26.30 45.17 30.27
N GLN A 2 27.42 44.82 30.94
CA GLN A 2 28.02 43.46 30.92
C GLN A 2 27.06 42.32 31.36
N ASN A 3 26.17 42.57 32.33
CA ASN A 3 25.24 41.55 32.83
C ASN A 3 24.16 41.15 31.78
N ILE A 4 23.71 42.12 30.97
CA ILE A 4 22.70 41.90 29.91
C ILE A 4 23.32 41.13 28.73
N LEU A 5 24.57 41.46 28.36
CA LEU A 5 25.33 40.71 27.37
C LEU A 5 25.57 39.26 27.81
N SER A 6 25.87 39.03 29.09
CA SER A 6 26.03 37.65 29.61
C SER A 6 24.73 36.84 29.58
N GLN A 7 23.59 37.47 29.85
CA GLN A 7 22.28 36.83 29.78
C GLN A 7 21.83 36.57 28.34
N GLN A 8 22.17 37.46 27.41
CA GLN A 8 21.97 37.21 25.98
C GLN A 8 22.85 36.05 25.49
N GLN A 9 24.11 35.99 25.91
CA GLN A 9 25.02 34.88 25.58
C GLN A 9 24.47 33.54 26.09
N GLN A 10 24.02 33.48 27.35
CA GLN A 10 23.38 32.29 27.92
C GLN A 10 22.08 31.91 27.19
N PHE A 11 21.33 32.87 26.69
CA PHE A 11 20.12 32.61 25.92
C PHE A 11 20.42 32.00 24.55
N PHE A 12 21.46 32.48 23.86
CA PHE A 12 21.92 31.88 22.60
C PHE A 12 22.51 30.48 22.81
N ASP A 13 23.29 30.26 23.87
CA ASP A 13 23.78 28.91 24.24
C ASP A 13 22.63 27.93 24.52
N LEU A 14 21.51 28.41 25.07
CA LEU A 14 20.31 27.60 25.31
C LEU A 14 19.55 27.29 24.01
N LEU A 15 19.52 28.22 23.06
CA LEU A 15 18.95 28.00 21.74
C LEU A 15 19.76 26.97 20.94
N ASP A 16 21.09 27.07 20.97
CA ASP A 16 21.96 26.09 20.30
C ASP A 16 21.79 24.69 20.90
N LYS A 17 21.69 24.58 22.23
CA LYS A 17 21.35 23.31 22.89
C LYS A 17 19.98 22.76 22.50
N GLN A 18 18.98 23.62 22.25
CA GLN A 18 17.70 23.16 21.73
C GLN A 18 17.80 22.65 20.29
N VAL A 19 18.53 23.35 19.43
CA VAL A 19 18.78 22.94 18.04
C VAL A 19 19.48 21.58 18.01
N ASP A 20 20.47 21.37 18.87
CA ASP A 20 21.17 20.08 18.96
C ASP A 20 20.29 18.96 19.51
N ALA A 21 19.40 19.25 20.46
CA ALA A 21 18.42 18.28 20.93
C ALA A 21 17.44 17.86 19.81
N TYR A 22 17.00 18.80 18.96
CA TYR A 22 16.15 18.50 17.81
C TYR A 22 16.91 17.69 16.74
N LYS A 23 18.18 17.99 16.47
CA LYS A 23 19.03 17.17 15.58
C LYS A 23 19.19 15.75 16.12
N THR A 24 19.43 15.60 17.41
CA THR A 24 19.58 14.29 18.06
C THR A 24 18.29 13.46 17.93
N LEU A 25 17.11 14.09 18.07
CA LEU A 25 15.82 13.43 17.86
C LEU A 25 15.60 13.02 16.39
N LEU A 26 16.00 13.86 15.44
CA LEU A 26 15.94 13.54 14.01
C LEU A 26 16.86 12.36 13.67
N ASP A 27 18.07 12.32 14.22
CA ASP A 27 19.01 11.21 14.03
C ASP A 27 18.47 9.91 14.64
N GLN A 28 17.86 9.96 15.84
CA GLN A 28 17.21 8.79 16.46
C GLN A 28 16.04 8.26 15.61
N LEU A 29 15.24 9.14 15.01
CA LEU A 29 14.16 8.75 14.10
C LEU A 29 14.71 8.08 12.83
N SER A 30 15.78 8.64 12.23
CA SER A 30 16.47 8.04 11.09
C SER A 30 17.03 6.66 11.43
N GLN A 31 17.68 6.52 12.58
CA GLN A 31 18.27 5.27 13.04
C GLN A 31 17.21 4.19 13.32
N SER A 32 16.04 4.59 13.83
CA SER A 32 14.88 3.71 13.99
C SER A 32 14.34 3.22 12.63
N GLN A 33 14.30 4.11 11.63
CA GLN A 33 13.87 3.80 10.28
C GLN A 33 14.85 2.83 9.56
N ASP A 34 16.15 3.02 9.75
CA ASP A 34 17.18 2.09 9.23
C ASP A 34 17.08 0.71 9.90
N LYS A 35 16.82 0.67 11.21
CA LYS A 35 16.61 -0.59 11.94
C LYS A 35 15.37 -1.34 11.45
N PHE A 36 14.29 -0.62 11.11
CA PHE A 36 13.09 -1.19 10.50
C PHE A 36 13.38 -1.74 9.09
N ASN A 37 14.11 -1.00 8.27
CA ASN A 37 14.51 -1.44 6.93
C ASN A 37 15.42 -2.69 6.97
N HIS A 38 16.35 -2.75 7.93
CA HIS A 38 17.18 -3.93 8.15
C HIS A 38 16.36 -5.16 8.56
N LEU A 39 15.38 -4.99 9.47
CA LEU A 39 14.46 -6.06 9.85
C LEU A 39 13.67 -6.58 8.65
N LEU A 40 13.15 -5.70 7.79
CA LEU A 40 12.44 -6.09 6.58
C LEU A 40 13.34 -6.91 5.63
N GLN A 41 14.60 -6.51 5.45
CA GLN A 41 15.55 -7.24 4.62
C GLN A 41 15.88 -8.64 5.18
N ASP A 42 16.08 -8.77 6.49
CA ASP A 42 16.29 -10.08 7.15
C ASP A 42 15.06 -11.00 6.98
N TYR A 43 13.84 -10.45 7.13
CA TYR A 43 12.61 -11.21 6.87
C TYR A 43 12.50 -11.68 5.42
N LEU A 44 12.81 -10.83 4.44
CA LEU A 44 12.80 -11.20 3.02
C LEU A 44 13.82 -12.29 2.72
N GLN A 45 15.02 -12.20 3.28
CA GLN A 45 16.08 -13.19 3.10
C GLN A 45 15.71 -14.55 3.73
N ARG A 46 15.10 -14.55 4.93
CA ARG A 46 14.58 -15.77 5.56
C ARG A 46 13.47 -16.40 4.76
N PHE A 47 12.55 -15.60 4.23
CA PHE A 47 11.47 -16.08 3.37
C PHE A 47 12.01 -16.74 2.09
N GLN A 48 12.99 -16.11 1.43
CA GLN A 48 13.67 -16.68 0.27
C GLN A 48 14.43 -17.97 0.61
N THR A 49 15.07 -18.03 1.77
CA THR A 49 15.79 -19.22 2.25
C THR A 49 14.83 -20.38 2.53
N ILE A 50 13.68 -20.11 3.17
CA ILE A 50 12.63 -21.11 3.41
C ILE A 50 12.07 -21.59 2.08
N ASN A 51 11.78 -20.69 1.15
CA ASN A 51 11.26 -21.04 -0.17
C ASN A 51 12.26 -21.92 -0.96
N ASN A 52 13.55 -21.57 -0.93
CA ASN A 52 14.61 -22.36 -1.56
C ASN A 52 14.79 -23.74 -0.89
N LYS A 53 14.67 -23.84 0.44
CA LYS A 53 14.68 -25.13 1.16
C LYS A 53 13.47 -26.00 0.84
N LEU A 54 12.30 -25.41 0.68
CA LEU A 54 11.08 -26.12 0.26
C LEU A 54 11.17 -26.61 -1.19
N VAL A 55 11.89 -25.88 -2.04
CA VAL A 55 12.18 -26.25 -3.43
C VAL A 55 13.26 -27.35 -3.52
N GLN A 56 14.26 -27.35 -2.63
CA GLN A 56 15.36 -28.34 -2.63
C GLN A 56 15.06 -29.63 -1.82
N GLY A 57 14.08 -29.62 -0.90
CA GLY A 57 13.75 -30.74 -0.01
C GLY A 57 12.92 -31.89 -0.63
N ARG A 58 12.79 -31.96 -1.96
CA ARG A 58 12.18 -33.12 -2.64
C ARG A 58 13.28 -33.99 -3.27
N GLN A 59 13.95 -34.78 -2.44
CA GLN A 59 14.60 -36.02 -2.88
C GLN A 59 13.99 -37.20 -2.09
N ASP A 60 13.44 -38.14 -2.86
CA ASP A 60 13.20 -39.55 -2.58
C ASP A 60 12.69 -39.98 -1.19
N PHE A 61 11.36 -40.10 -1.06
CA PHE A 61 10.77 -41.03 -0.10
C PHE A 61 10.15 -42.22 -0.84
N SER A 62 10.80 -43.37 -0.73
CA SER A 62 10.29 -44.69 -1.14
C SER A 62 9.04 -45.04 -0.33
N CYS A 63 7.91 -45.16 -1.02
CA CYS A 63 6.59 -45.42 -0.44
C CYS A 63 6.37 -46.91 -0.16
N SER A 64 7.24 -47.55 0.63
CA SER A 64 7.15 -49.01 0.87
C SER A 64 6.95 -49.45 2.32
N GLN A 65 6.90 -48.56 3.32
CA GLN A 65 6.71 -49.01 4.71
C GLN A 65 5.95 -48.02 5.58
N ILE A 66 4.63 -47.87 5.38
CA ILE A 66 3.74 -47.42 6.47
C ILE A 66 2.43 -48.20 6.37
N GLN A 67 2.29 -49.23 7.21
CA GLN A 67 1.01 -49.87 7.51
C GLN A 67 0.21 -48.96 8.46
N ILE A 68 -0.96 -48.49 8.03
CA ILE A 68 -1.89 -47.77 8.92
C ILE A 68 -3.11 -48.67 9.16
N LYS A 69 -3.34 -48.99 10.44
CA LYS A 69 -4.51 -49.73 10.94
C LYS A 69 -5.79 -48.94 10.68
N ARG A 70 -6.80 -49.64 10.13
CA ARG A 70 -8.19 -49.21 10.02
C ARG A 70 -8.80 -48.99 11.41
N ASN A 71 -9.59 -47.93 11.52
CA ASN A 71 -10.82 -47.89 12.32
C ASN A 71 -11.82 -46.99 11.58
N ASP A 72 -12.78 -47.64 10.95
CA ASP A 72 -14.23 -47.39 10.94
C ASP A 72 -14.67 -46.04 11.58
N GLU A 73 -15.54 -45.21 10.97
CA GLU A 73 -16.82 -45.57 10.38
C GLU A 73 -17.42 -44.36 9.61
N LEU A 74 -18.37 -44.67 8.71
CA LEU A 74 -19.42 -43.78 8.15
C LEU A 74 -19.00 -42.75 7.09
N TYR A 75 -19.15 -43.12 5.82
CA TYR A 75 -20.19 -42.59 4.91
C TYR A 75 -20.29 -43.49 3.67
N THR A 76 -21.31 -44.34 3.66
CA THR A 76 -21.71 -45.18 2.53
C THR A 76 -22.66 -44.39 1.65
N HIS A 77 -22.24 -44.02 0.43
CA HIS A 77 -22.89 -44.37 -0.83
C HIS A 77 -22.45 -43.46 -1.98
N SER A 78 -22.28 -44.12 -3.12
CA SER A 78 -22.36 -43.55 -4.46
C SER A 78 -21.38 -42.42 -4.80
N GLN A 79 -20.18 -42.80 -5.22
CA GLN A 79 -19.76 -42.62 -6.62
C GLN A 79 -18.31 -43.11 -6.74
N LEU A 80 -18.16 -44.30 -7.30
CA LEU A 80 -16.94 -44.76 -7.95
C LEU A 80 -16.67 -43.85 -9.17
N HIS A 81 -16.35 -42.58 -8.92
CA HIS A 81 -15.80 -41.71 -9.94
C HIS A 81 -14.29 -41.87 -9.89
N ILE A 82 -13.81 -42.58 -10.89
CA ILE A 82 -12.43 -42.59 -11.38
C ILE A 82 -11.95 -41.14 -11.43
N GLN A 83 -11.33 -40.68 -10.35
CA GLN A 83 -10.88 -39.32 -10.17
C GLN A 83 -9.46 -39.34 -9.63
N PHE A 84 -8.57 -39.89 -10.46
CA PHE A 84 -7.19 -39.50 -10.68
C PHE A 84 -6.78 -40.31 -11.93
N ASN A 85 -5.96 -39.84 -12.87
CA ASN A 85 -4.56 -39.61 -12.56
C ASN A 85 -3.79 -39.15 -13.83
N LEU A 86 -3.87 -37.85 -14.19
CA LEU A 86 -2.97 -37.24 -15.20
C LEU A 86 -1.49 -37.49 -14.87
N ARG A 87 -1.16 -37.60 -13.57
CA ARG A 87 0.19 -37.88 -13.08
C ARG A 87 0.61 -39.35 -13.31
N SER A 88 -0.27 -40.33 -13.12
CA SER A 88 0.04 -41.72 -13.50
C SER A 88 0.13 -41.92 -15.00
N LEU A 89 -0.54 -41.06 -15.78
CA LEU A 89 -0.38 -41.03 -17.23
C LEU A 89 0.99 -40.45 -17.64
N LEU A 90 1.77 -39.91 -16.70
CA LEU A 90 3.16 -39.50 -16.92
C LEU A 90 4.16 -40.51 -16.34
N GLU A 91 3.79 -41.24 -15.30
CA GLU A 91 4.65 -42.22 -14.61
C GLU A 91 4.70 -43.61 -15.27
N LYS A 92 3.79 -43.90 -16.21
CA LYS A 92 3.77 -45.18 -16.95
C LYS A 92 4.84 -45.21 -18.06
N GLN A 93 5.44 -46.37 -18.32
CA GLN A 93 6.35 -46.54 -19.46
C GLN A 93 5.56 -46.63 -20.78
N TYR A 94 5.62 -45.58 -21.58
CA TYR A 94 5.02 -45.52 -22.93
C TYR A 94 6.01 -45.95 -24.00
N LYS A 95 5.51 -46.48 -25.13
CA LYS A 95 6.33 -46.79 -26.32
C LYS A 95 6.34 -45.64 -27.31
N TYR A 96 5.27 -44.88 -27.40
CA TYR A 96 5.10 -43.77 -28.34
C TYR A 96 4.73 -42.48 -27.60
N LYS A 97 5.02 -41.33 -28.22
CA LYS A 97 4.75 -40.00 -27.66
C LYS A 97 4.05 -39.10 -28.68
N LEU A 98 3.02 -38.38 -28.24
CA LEU A 98 2.39 -37.32 -29.03
C LEU A 98 3.17 -36.01 -28.89
N THR A 99 3.43 -35.33 -30.00
CA THR A 99 4.11 -34.03 -30.02
C THR A 99 3.35 -33.04 -30.90
N LEU A 100 3.43 -31.75 -30.58
CA LEU A 100 2.95 -30.71 -31.48
C LEU A 100 3.94 -30.55 -32.64
N ALA A 101 3.41 -30.52 -33.86
CA ALA A 101 4.20 -30.20 -35.04
C ALA A 101 4.41 -28.69 -35.20
N ASP A 102 3.40 -27.89 -34.83
CA ASP A 102 3.41 -26.43 -34.90
C ASP A 102 3.36 -25.84 -33.47
N ALA A 103 4.09 -24.75 -33.23
CA ALA A 103 4.05 -24.04 -31.95
C ALA A 103 2.65 -23.42 -31.72
N LEU A 104 2.11 -23.57 -30.52
CA LEU A 104 0.81 -22.99 -30.16
C LEU A 104 0.95 -21.48 -29.93
N GLU A 105 0.17 -20.67 -30.66
CA GLU A 105 0.09 -19.24 -30.43
C GLU A 105 -0.48 -18.95 -29.02
N THR A 106 0.31 -18.31 -28.17
CA THR A 106 -0.10 -17.86 -26.84
C THR A 106 0.02 -16.34 -26.74
N PRO A 107 -0.92 -15.63 -26.08
CA PRO A 107 -2.06 -16.15 -25.30
C PRO A 107 -3.24 -16.58 -26.18
N LEU A 108 -4.00 -17.60 -25.72
CA LEU A 108 -5.27 -17.96 -26.37
C LEU A 108 -6.35 -16.96 -25.98
N TYR A 109 -7.11 -16.50 -26.98
CA TYR A 109 -8.20 -15.54 -26.80
C TYR A 109 -9.54 -16.26 -26.71
N ARG A 110 -10.43 -15.75 -25.86
CA ARG A 110 -11.82 -16.20 -25.77
C ARG A 110 -12.48 -16.16 -27.15
N ASP A 111 -13.23 -17.22 -27.45
CA ASP A 111 -14.01 -17.37 -28.69
C ASP A 111 -13.18 -17.28 -29.99
N ARG A 112 -11.84 -17.28 -29.90
CA ARG A 112 -10.96 -17.37 -31.06
C ARG A 112 -10.69 -18.83 -31.40
N ILE A 113 -10.84 -19.16 -32.67
CA ILE A 113 -10.53 -20.50 -33.18
C ILE A 113 -9.02 -20.62 -33.34
N PHE A 114 -8.46 -21.74 -32.89
CA PHE A 114 -7.07 -22.12 -33.11
C PHE A 114 -6.98 -23.54 -33.67
N GLN A 115 -5.81 -23.85 -34.23
CA GLN A 115 -5.51 -25.12 -34.87
C GLN A 115 -4.39 -25.85 -34.12
N LEU A 116 -4.45 -27.17 -34.09
CA LEU A 116 -3.40 -28.00 -33.52
C LEU A 116 -3.04 -29.10 -34.52
N ARG A 117 -1.75 -29.23 -34.80
CA ARG A 117 -1.19 -30.37 -35.56
C ARG A 117 -0.40 -31.25 -34.61
N VAL A 118 -0.80 -32.51 -34.52
CA VAL A 118 -0.21 -33.49 -33.59
C VAL A 118 0.42 -34.63 -34.38
N GLU A 119 1.64 -34.99 -34.00
CA GLU A 119 2.42 -36.07 -34.58
C GLU A 119 2.69 -37.18 -33.56
N LEU A 120 2.62 -38.43 -34.00
CA LEU A 120 3.03 -39.60 -33.23
C LEU A 120 4.51 -39.89 -33.48
N LYS A 121 5.32 -39.81 -32.43
CA LYS A 121 6.76 -40.07 -32.49
C LYS A 121 7.14 -41.26 -31.62
N ASN A 122 8.20 -41.96 -32.01
CA ASN A 122 8.85 -42.96 -31.17
C ASN A 122 9.70 -42.27 -30.07
N LYS A 123 10.23 -43.03 -29.11
CA LYS A 123 11.21 -42.54 -28.12
C LYS A 123 12.45 -41.90 -28.75
N SER A 124 12.83 -42.32 -29.96
CA SER A 124 13.92 -41.74 -30.75
C SER A 124 13.58 -40.41 -31.42
N GLY A 125 12.30 -40.00 -31.42
CA GLY A 125 11.82 -38.76 -32.05
C GLY A 125 11.37 -38.92 -33.51
N ASP A 126 11.46 -40.11 -34.09
CA ASP A 126 11.05 -40.37 -35.47
C ASP A 126 9.53 -40.49 -35.61
N LEU A 127 8.99 -40.00 -36.73
CA LEU A 127 7.56 -40.08 -37.05
C LEU A 127 7.14 -41.54 -37.26
N VAL A 128 6.13 -41.98 -36.50
CA VAL A 128 5.59 -43.34 -36.57
C VAL A 128 4.28 -43.34 -37.35
N LYS A 129 4.24 -44.08 -38.47
CA LYS A 129 3.00 -44.29 -39.22
C LYS A 129 2.16 -45.35 -38.51
N ASN A 130 1.01 -44.94 -37.96
CA ASN A 130 0.09 -45.88 -37.31
C ASN A 130 -0.77 -46.65 -38.34
N PRO A 131 -0.85 -47.98 -38.26
CA PRO A 131 -1.65 -48.81 -39.16
C PRO A 131 -3.14 -48.84 -38.81
N ASN A 132 -3.49 -48.60 -37.54
CA ASN A 132 -4.85 -48.55 -36.99
C ASN A 132 -5.31 -47.11 -36.73
N LYS A 133 -6.62 -46.86 -36.73
CA LYS A 133 -7.20 -45.54 -36.47
C LYS A 133 -7.29 -45.29 -34.96
N ILE A 134 -6.46 -44.39 -34.43
CA ILE A 134 -6.49 -43.98 -33.02
C ILE A 134 -7.25 -42.66 -32.89
N GLU A 135 -8.33 -42.60 -32.13
CA GLU A 135 -9.05 -41.34 -31.90
C GLU A 135 -8.37 -40.51 -30.82
N LEU A 136 -8.07 -39.23 -31.10
CA LEU A 136 -7.51 -38.29 -30.15
C LEU A 136 -8.57 -37.28 -29.70
N VAL A 137 -8.62 -36.99 -28.41
CA VAL A 137 -9.52 -36.01 -27.80
C VAL A 137 -8.74 -34.86 -27.18
N VAL A 138 -9.21 -33.64 -27.43
CA VAL A 138 -8.74 -32.44 -26.73
C VAL A 138 -9.56 -32.23 -25.46
N ALA A 139 -8.86 -32.10 -24.34
CA ALA A 139 -9.44 -31.81 -23.03
C ALA A 139 -8.69 -30.65 -22.35
N ILE A 140 -9.40 -29.89 -21.52
CA ILE A 140 -8.81 -28.84 -20.67
C ILE A 140 -8.89 -29.27 -19.22
N TYR A 141 -7.80 -29.04 -18.49
CA TYR A 141 -7.69 -29.32 -17.07
C TYR A 141 -7.35 -28.06 -16.27
N SER A 142 -7.82 -28.01 -15.02
CA SER A 142 -7.47 -26.95 -14.06
C SER A 142 -6.00 -27.03 -13.64
N GLN A 143 -5.41 -25.89 -13.29
CA GLN A 143 -4.02 -25.79 -12.82
C GLN A 143 -3.93 -25.84 -11.27
N GLU A 144 -4.70 -26.74 -10.66
CA GLU A 144 -4.66 -26.97 -9.21
C GLU A 144 -3.64 -28.07 -8.87
N GLN A 145 -3.32 -28.25 -7.58
CA GLN A 145 -2.48 -29.37 -7.10
C GLN A 145 -2.99 -30.73 -7.60
N TYR A 146 -4.29 -30.82 -7.88
CA TYR A 146 -4.98 -31.98 -8.40
C TYR A 146 -5.79 -31.57 -9.65
N PRO A 147 -5.23 -31.67 -10.86
CA PRO A 147 -5.88 -31.19 -12.09
C PRO A 147 -7.22 -31.89 -12.35
N LYS A 148 -8.30 -31.11 -12.50
CA LYS A 148 -9.65 -31.59 -12.80
C LYS A 148 -10.03 -31.24 -14.23
N GLU A 149 -10.63 -32.19 -14.95
CA GLU A 149 -11.13 -31.94 -16.30
C GLU A 149 -12.30 -30.95 -16.25
N ILE A 150 -12.23 -29.90 -17.06
CA ILE A 150 -13.25 -28.85 -17.11
C ILE A 150 -14.05 -29.00 -18.40
N LYS A 151 -15.24 -29.60 -18.30
CA LYS A 151 -16.12 -29.86 -19.47
C LYS A 151 -17.12 -28.74 -19.71
N VAL A 152 -17.71 -28.23 -18.65
CA VAL A 152 -18.81 -27.24 -18.68
C VAL A 152 -18.53 -26.07 -17.76
N ASN A 153 -19.05 -24.89 -18.11
CA ASN A 153 -19.02 -23.72 -17.24
C ASN A 153 -20.10 -23.80 -16.15
N ASN A 154 -20.14 -22.79 -15.26
CA ASN A 154 -21.15 -22.70 -14.19
C ASN A 154 -22.60 -22.53 -14.71
N LYS A 155 -22.77 -22.27 -16.02
CA LYS A 155 -24.07 -22.18 -16.71
C LYS A 155 -24.43 -23.47 -17.45
N GLY A 156 -23.63 -24.54 -17.32
CA GLY A 156 -23.84 -25.83 -17.99
C GLY A 156 -23.44 -25.86 -19.47
N GLU A 157 -22.81 -24.81 -19.99
CA GLU A 157 -22.37 -24.74 -21.38
C GLU A 157 -20.98 -25.35 -21.58
N GLN A 158 -20.75 -26.02 -22.72
CA GLN A 158 -19.45 -26.59 -23.06
C GLN A 158 -18.36 -25.51 -23.16
N ILE A 159 -17.21 -25.77 -22.52
CA ILE A 159 -16.04 -24.87 -22.52
C ILE A 159 -15.27 -24.94 -23.82
N LEU A 160 -15.13 -26.14 -24.37
CA LEU A 160 -14.52 -26.40 -25.66
C LEU A 160 -15.60 -26.55 -26.73
N LYS A 161 -15.39 -25.96 -27.90
CA LYS A 161 -16.23 -26.15 -29.09
C LYS A 161 -15.42 -26.51 -30.32
N GLY A 162 -16.08 -27.23 -31.23
CA GLY A 162 -15.60 -27.55 -32.57
C GLY A 162 -15.04 -28.98 -32.70
N HIS A 163 -13.94 -29.16 -33.42
CA HIS A 163 -13.40 -30.49 -33.71
C HIS A 163 -12.56 -30.98 -32.52
N LEU A 164 -13.21 -31.58 -31.53
CA LEU A 164 -12.55 -32.02 -30.29
C LEU A 164 -12.09 -33.48 -30.33
N CYS A 165 -12.65 -34.30 -31.23
CA CYS A 165 -12.25 -35.68 -31.46
C CYS A 165 -11.80 -35.84 -32.92
N VAL A 166 -10.53 -36.19 -33.12
CA VAL A 166 -9.94 -36.33 -34.46
C VAL A 166 -9.16 -37.63 -34.53
N PRO A 167 -9.30 -38.42 -35.62
CA PRO A 167 -8.49 -39.62 -35.79
C PRO A 167 -7.05 -39.27 -36.17
N LEU A 168 -6.11 -39.93 -35.49
CA LEU A 168 -4.71 -40.02 -35.87
C LEU A 168 -4.58 -41.02 -37.02
N ILE A 169 -4.11 -40.56 -38.17
CA ILE A 169 -3.98 -41.37 -39.39
C ILE A 169 -2.56 -41.17 -39.95
N LYS A 170 -1.87 -42.27 -40.26
CA LYS A 170 -0.50 -42.27 -40.80
C LYS A 170 0.51 -41.44 -39.97
N GLY A 171 0.30 -41.35 -38.66
CA GLY A 171 1.16 -40.67 -37.69
C GLY A 171 0.80 -39.21 -37.43
N THR A 172 -0.25 -38.67 -38.06
CA THR A 172 -0.62 -37.25 -37.97
C THR A 172 -2.10 -37.05 -37.65
N ALA A 173 -2.42 -36.02 -36.86
CA ALA A 173 -3.78 -35.59 -36.56
C ALA A 173 -3.89 -34.06 -36.65
N PHE A 174 -5.00 -33.57 -37.20
CA PHE A 174 -5.23 -32.15 -37.46
C PHE A 174 -6.52 -31.68 -36.81
N PHE A 175 -6.41 -30.84 -35.79
CA PHE A 175 -7.52 -30.15 -35.17
C PHE A 175 -7.67 -28.77 -35.84
N THR A 176 -8.70 -28.59 -36.67
CA THR A 176 -8.85 -27.39 -37.52
C THR A 176 -9.73 -26.29 -36.93
N ARG A 177 -10.62 -26.64 -35.98
CA ARG A 177 -11.59 -25.72 -35.38
C ARG A 177 -11.71 -25.98 -33.88
N VAL A 178 -10.68 -25.67 -33.09
CA VAL A 178 -10.78 -25.73 -31.63
C VAL A 178 -11.03 -24.33 -31.09
N GLN A 179 -12.02 -24.16 -30.22
CA GLN A 179 -12.40 -22.88 -29.64
C GLN A 179 -12.63 -23.01 -28.14
N ILE A 180 -12.15 -22.04 -27.35
CA ILE A 180 -12.36 -21.96 -25.90
C ILE A 180 -13.33 -20.82 -25.59
N ARG A 181 -14.46 -21.14 -24.93
CA ARG A 181 -15.60 -20.22 -24.74
C ARG A 181 -15.61 -19.45 -23.42
N GLU A 182 -15.12 -20.03 -22.31
CA GLU A 182 -15.26 -19.44 -20.96
C GLU A 182 -13.96 -19.52 -20.14
N VAL A 183 -13.64 -18.46 -19.39
CA VAL A 183 -12.42 -18.36 -18.56
C VAL A 183 -12.66 -17.94 -17.09
N SER A 184 -13.90 -17.92 -16.59
CA SER A 184 -14.23 -16.96 -15.53
C SER A 184 -14.52 -17.50 -14.12
N SER A 185 -13.99 -18.66 -13.68
CA SER A 185 -13.90 -18.95 -12.23
C SER A 185 -12.95 -20.10 -11.85
N HIS A 186 -12.80 -21.09 -12.74
CA HIS A 186 -11.98 -22.30 -12.48
C HIS A 186 -10.49 -22.12 -12.80
N TYR A 187 -10.08 -20.90 -13.17
CA TYR A 187 -8.77 -20.58 -13.70
C TYR A 187 -7.96 -19.78 -12.69
N GLN A 188 -7.55 -20.44 -11.60
CA GLN A 188 -6.60 -19.85 -10.67
C GLN A 188 -5.33 -19.47 -11.46
N ASN A 189 -4.94 -18.18 -11.44
CA ASN A 189 -3.80 -17.60 -12.15
C ASN A 189 -3.90 -17.47 -13.69
N GLY A 190 -5.09 -17.59 -14.28
CA GLY A 190 -5.32 -17.27 -15.70
C GLY A 190 -4.59 -18.19 -16.70
N SER A 191 -4.22 -19.39 -16.27
CA SER A 191 -3.48 -20.39 -17.06
C SER A 191 -4.20 -21.74 -17.05
N ILE A 192 -4.09 -22.51 -18.15
CA ILE A 192 -4.74 -23.82 -18.32
C ILE A 192 -3.76 -24.90 -18.75
N ILE A 193 -4.14 -26.15 -18.47
CA ILE A 193 -3.51 -27.33 -19.02
C ILE A 193 -4.36 -27.83 -20.18
N LEU A 194 -3.81 -27.82 -21.39
CA LEU A 194 -4.41 -28.45 -22.56
C LEU A 194 -3.83 -29.85 -22.72
N ALA A 195 -4.68 -30.87 -22.68
CA ALA A 195 -4.27 -32.25 -22.85
C ALA A 195 -4.89 -32.85 -24.12
N ILE A 196 -4.08 -33.59 -24.87
CA ILE A 196 -4.53 -34.39 -26.02
C ILE A 196 -4.36 -35.86 -25.66
N LEU A 197 -5.49 -36.56 -25.56
CA LEU A 197 -5.59 -37.90 -25.01
C LEU A 197 -6.02 -38.90 -26.10
N PRO A 198 -5.36 -40.06 -26.23
CA PRO A 198 -5.86 -41.14 -27.07
C PRO A 198 -7.09 -41.81 -26.40
N GLN A 199 -8.17 -41.99 -27.15
CA GLN A 199 -9.32 -42.77 -26.70
C GLN A 199 -9.00 -44.26 -26.76
N PHE A 200 -9.47 -44.99 -25.74
CA PHE A 200 -9.30 -46.43 -25.64
C PHE A 200 -10.48 -47.15 -26.31
N LYS A 201 -10.23 -47.79 -27.45
CA LYS A 201 -11.19 -48.69 -28.10
C LYS A 201 -10.51 -50.03 -28.34
N SER A 202 -10.95 -51.05 -27.61
CA SER A 202 -10.48 -52.46 -27.64
C SER A 202 -8.98 -52.69 -27.36
N ASN A 203 -8.62 -53.89 -26.89
CA ASN A 203 -7.24 -54.22 -26.51
C ASN A 203 -6.40 -54.83 -27.65
N ASP A 204 -7.02 -55.23 -28.76
CA ASP A 204 -6.41 -56.08 -29.79
C ASP A 204 -5.93 -55.33 -31.05
N GLU A 205 -5.53 -54.06 -30.90
CA GLU A 205 -5.01 -53.26 -32.01
C GLU A 205 -3.47 -53.27 -32.11
N PRO A 206 -2.87 -53.19 -33.32
CA PRO A 206 -1.42 -53.24 -33.54
C PRO A 206 -0.62 -52.13 -32.85
N ILE A 207 -1.24 -50.95 -32.63
CA ILE A 207 -0.75 -49.94 -31.69
C ILE A 207 -1.85 -49.73 -30.66
N ASN A 208 -1.65 -50.26 -29.46
CA ASN A 208 -2.60 -50.06 -28.38
C ASN A 208 -2.56 -48.60 -27.91
N SER A 209 -3.73 -47.94 -27.84
CA SER A 209 -3.87 -46.57 -27.32
C SER A 209 -3.26 -46.39 -25.91
N ARG A 210 -3.10 -47.47 -25.13
CA ARG A 210 -2.46 -47.49 -23.80
C ARG A 210 -0.95 -47.36 -23.81
N ASP A 211 -0.32 -47.54 -24.97
CA ASP A 211 1.13 -47.45 -25.18
C ASP A 211 1.56 -46.06 -25.71
N VAL A 212 0.60 -45.16 -25.95
CA VAL A 212 0.81 -43.79 -26.43
C VAL A 212 0.74 -42.80 -25.27
N GLN A 213 1.81 -42.03 -25.06
CA GLN A 213 1.86 -40.96 -24.06
C GLN A 213 0.99 -39.78 -24.51
N PRO A 214 0.09 -39.27 -23.65
CA PRO A 214 -0.69 -38.08 -23.97
C PRO A 214 0.20 -36.83 -24.09
N LEU A 215 -0.24 -35.87 -24.90
CA LEU A 215 0.43 -34.57 -25.02
C LEU A 215 -0.20 -33.60 -24.02
N ILE A 216 0.62 -33.02 -23.16
CA ILE A 216 0.21 -32.04 -22.15
C ILE A 216 0.93 -30.73 -22.45
N VAL A 217 0.17 -29.66 -22.66
CA VAL A 217 0.66 -28.29 -22.83
C VAL A 217 0.23 -27.49 -21.62
N GLU A 218 1.19 -27.16 -20.78
CA GLU A 218 0.98 -26.40 -19.54
C GLU A 218 1.08 -24.88 -19.78
N ASN A 219 0.56 -24.09 -18.83
CA ASN A 219 0.76 -22.64 -18.76
C ASN A 219 0.26 -21.84 -19.96
N ILE A 220 -0.85 -22.25 -20.58
CA ILE A 220 -1.47 -21.47 -21.64
C ILE A 220 -2.16 -20.26 -21.01
N LYS A 221 -1.53 -19.08 -21.10
CA LYS A 221 -2.06 -17.82 -20.57
C LYS A 221 -3.29 -17.37 -21.35
N ASN A 222 -4.30 -16.88 -20.64
CA ASN A 222 -5.47 -16.26 -21.24
C ASN A 222 -5.34 -14.72 -21.30
N ALA A 223 -5.58 -14.13 -22.48
CA ALA A 223 -5.45 -12.70 -22.70
C ALA A 223 -6.47 -11.84 -21.91
N THR A 224 -7.66 -12.37 -21.62
CA THR A 224 -8.71 -11.62 -20.91
C THR A 224 -8.30 -11.29 -19.47
N PHE A 225 -7.50 -12.16 -18.84
CA PHE A 225 -7.00 -11.97 -17.47
C PHE A 225 -5.95 -10.85 -17.40
N LEU A 226 -5.07 -10.76 -18.41
CA LEU A 226 -4.04 -9.72 -18.50
C LEU A 226 -4.65 -8.31 -18.62
N CYS A 227 -5.69 -8.14 -19.43
CA CYS A 227 -6.36 -6.84 -19.56
C CYS A 227 -7.13 -6.43 -18.30
N MET A 228 -7.77 -7.37 -17.60
CA MET A 228 -8.47 -7.07 -16.34
C MET A 228 -7.51 -6.58 -15.26
N GLN A 229 -6.37 -7.26 -15.09
CA GLN A 229 -5.40 -6.91 -14.05
C GLN A 229 -4.76 -5.52 -14.25
N ILE A 230 -4.61 -5.06 -15.49
CA ILE A 230 -4.04 -3.72 -15.79
C ILE A 230 -5.04 -2.60 -15.46
N ASN A 231 -6.33 -2.82 -15.75
CA ASN A 231 -7.35 -1.78 -15.54
C ASN A 231 -7.62 -1.51 -14.05
N ASP A 232 -7.65 -2.56 -13.23
CA ASP A 232 -7.85 -2.43 -11.78
C ASP A 232 -6.70 -1.67 -11.10
N GLN A 233 -5.46 -1.90 -11.55
CA GLN A 233 -4.28 -1.19 -11.05
C GLN A 233 -4.31 0.31 -11.37
N LEU A 234 -4.76 0.67 -12.58
CA LEU A 234 -4.90 2.08 -12.99
C LEU A 234 -5.99 2.81 -12.20
N GLN A 235 -7.12 2.14 -11.92
CA GLN A 235 -8.20 2.71 -11.11
C GLN A 235 -7.77 2.96 -9.66
N CYS A 236 -7.10 1.99 -9.03
CA CYS A 236 -6.58 2.17 -7.67
C CYS A 236 -5.60 3.35 -7.58
N PHE A 237 -4.71 3.50 -8.56
CA PHE A 237 -3.76 4.60 -8.60
C PHE A 237 -4.45 5.96 -8.74
N GLY A 238 -5.47 6.06 -9.58
CA GLY A 238 -6.27 7.28 -9.74
C GLY A 238 -7.00 7.69 -8.47
N ILE A 239 -7.56 6.72 -7.72
CA ILE A 239 -8.24 6.98 -6.45
C ILE A 239 -7.24 7.50 -5.40
N ILE A 240 -6.07 6.89 -5.29
CA ILE A 240 -5.03 7.31 -4.35
C ILE A 240 -4.60 8.76 -4.61
N ILE A 241 -4.34 9.10 -5.89
CA ILE A 241 -3.98 10.48 -6.27
C ILE A 241 -5.08 11.47 -5.88
N SER A 242 -6.34 11.14 -6.16
CA SER A 242 -7.48 12.01 -5.82
C SER A 242 -7.57 12.26 -4.31
N ILE A 243 -7.38 11.23 -3.49
CA ILE A 243 -7.37 11.35 -2.03
C ILE A 243 -6.21 12.25 -1.57
N VAL A 244 -5.01 12.06 -2.11
CA VAL A 244 -3.84 12.90 -1.76
C VAL A 244 -4.12 14.37 -2.09
N ILE A 245 -4.67 14.65 -3.27
CA ILE A 245 -5.03 16.02 -3.67
C ILE A 245 -6.08 16.61 -2.72
N ALA A 246 -7.12 15.84 -2.35
CA ALA A 246 -8.15 16.29 -1.42
C ALA A 246 -7.59 16.62 -0.03
N VAL A 247 -6.65 15.82 0.47
CA VAL A 247 -5.98 16.06 1.76
C VAL A 247 -5.13 17.33 1.70
N ILE A 248 -4.35 17.52 0.63
CA ILE A 248 -3.54 18.73 0.44
C ILE A 248 -4.43 19.97 0.36
N LEU A 249 -5.52 19.91 -0.41
CA LEU A 249 -6.45 21.04 -0.56
C LEU A 249 -7.11 21.40 0.78
N SER A 250 -7.57 20.39 1.53
CA SER A 250 -8.13 20.56 2.87
C SER A 250 -7.11 21.22 3.82
N PHE A 251 -5.85 20.76 3.79
CA PHE A 251 -4.78 21.33 4.59
C PHE A 251 -4.51 22.79 4.24
N ILE A 252 -4.44 23.14 2.95
CA ILE A 252 -4.24 24.52 2.50
C ILE A 252 -5.40 25.42 2.95
N ILE A 253 -6.64 24.99 2.77
CA ILE A 253 -7.84 25.73 3.21
C ILE A 253 -7.78 25.98 4.73
N PHE A 254 -7.40 24.96 5.49
CA PHE A 254 -7.27 25.05 6.94
C PHE A 254 -6.19 26.06 7.37
N ILE A 255 -5.02 26.07 6.71
CA ILE A 255 -3.97 27.05 6.97
C ILE A 255 -4.44 28.47 6.66
N ILE A 256 -5.11 28.69 5.52
CA ILE A 256 -5.63 30.01 5.14
C ILE A 256 -6.65 30.51 6.17
N GLN A 257 -7.52 29.64 6.67
CA GLN A 257 -8.50 29.99 7.71
C GLN A 257 -7.87 30.29 9.08
N SER A 258 -6.68 29.76 9.36
CA SER A 258 -5.95 30.06 10.61
C SER A 258 -5.28 31.44 10.60
N LEU A 259 -5.24 32.13 9.46
CA LEU A 259 -4.66 33.47 9.37
C LEU A 259 -5.59 34.52 9.99
N PRO A 260 -5.07 35.47 10.79
CA PRO A 260 -5.85 36.57 11.33
C PRO A 260 -6.45 37.45 10.22
N ASN A 261 -7.66 37.93 10.43
CA ASN A 261 -8.21 38.98 9.57
C ASN A 261 -7.59 40.33 9.94
N TYR A 262 -6.74 40.87 9.07
CA TYR A 262 -6.07 42.14 9.27
C TYR A 262 -6.91 43.36 8.86
N HIS A 263 -8.07 43.14 8.24
CA HIS A 263 -8.95 44.20 7.77
C HIS A 263 -10.17 44.33 8.68
N GLY A 264 -10.50 45.57 9.01
CA GLY A 264 -11.70 45.87 9.78
C GLY A 264 -11.51 47.03 10.73
N LYS A 265 -12.57 47.29 11.49
CA LYS A 265 -12.56 48.21 12.63
C LYS A 265 -12.91 47.39 13.85
N TRP A 266 -12.08 47.48 14.88
CA TRP A 266 -12.34 46.87 16.18
C TRP A 266 -12.58 47.97 17.20
N THR A 267 -13.65 47.83 17.97
CA THR A 267 -13.94 48.71 19.09
C THR A 267 -13.47 48.05 20.37
N SER A 268 -12.82 48.81 21.23
CA SER A 268 -12.42 48.34 22.56
C SER A 268 -12.79 49.38 23.59
N LYS A 269 -13.22 48.91 24.76
CA LYS A 269 -13.50 49.74 25.93
C LYS A 269 -12.22 50.26 26.60
N HIS A 270 -11.06 49.74 26.22
CA HIS A 270 -9.76 50.03 26.86
C HIS A 270 -9.06 51.27 26.28
N ILE A 271 -9.45 51.70 25.08
CA ILE A 271 -8.92 52.88 24.37
C ILE A 271 -10.03 53.92 24.12
N LYS A 272 -9.67 55.21 24.13
CA LYS A 272 -10.60 56.31 23.87
C LYS A 272 -10.39 56.98 22.51
N ASN A 273 -9.15 56.99 22.05
CA ASN A 273 -8.77 57.61 20.78
C ASN A 273 -8.63 56.55 19.70
N ASP A 274 -8.96 56.93 18.46
CA ASP A 274 -8.74 56.09 17.30
C ASP A 274 -7.24 55.85 17.08
N VAL A 275 -6.90 54.61 16.77
CA VAL A 275 -5.55 54.17 16.43
C VAL A 275 -5.60 53.43 15.10
N LYS A 276 -4.61 53.68 14.23
CA LYS A 276 -4.53 53.05 12.91
C LYS A 276 -3.34 52.10 12.86
N ILE A 277 -3.57 50.91 12.33
CA ILE A 277 -2.53 49.95 11.96
C ILE A 277 -2.45 49.92 10.44
N PHE A 278 -1.26 50.13 9.90
CA PHE A 278 -0.96 49.90 8.50
C PHE A 278 0.00 48.73 8.41
N ARG A 279 -0.29 47.74 7.57
CA ARG A 279 0.65 46.67 7.26
C ARG A 279 1.17 46.86 5.85
N ASP A 280 2.47 46.71 5.67
CA ASP A 280 3.05 46.77 4.34
C ASP A 280 2.53 45.62 3.46
N LYS A 281 2.66 45.74 2.13
CA LYS A 281 2.16 44.72 1.18
C LYS A 281 3.13 43.55 0.95
N LEU A 282 4.41 43.71 1.24
CA LEU A 282 5.48 42.79 0.84
C LEU A 282 5.86 41.80 1.95
N TYR A 283 6.00 42.32 3.17
CA TYR A 283 6.47 41.63 4.37
C TYR A 283 5.46 41.68 5.53
N CYS A 284 4.32 42.36 5.33
CA CYS A 284 3.24 42.49 6.31
C CYS A 284 3.68 43.14 7.64
N ILE A 285 4.71 43.99 7.61
CA ILE A 285 5.22 44.63 8.83
C ILE A 285 4.20 45.67 9.33
N PRO A 286 3.78 45.62 10.62
CA PRO A 286 2.78 46.52 11.17
C PRO A 286 3.40 47.86 11.62
N HIS A 287 2.85 48.95 11.09
CA HIS A 287 3.10 50.33 11.49
C HIS A 287 1.93 50.84 12.32
N ILE A 288 2.22 51.23 13.57
CA ILE A 288 1.23 51.67 14.55
C ILE A 288 1.28 53.19 14.67
N HIS A 289 0.16 53.86 14.40
CA HIS A 289 0.03 55.31 14.51
C HIS A 289 -0.96 55.63 15.63
N ALA A 290 -0.45 56.10 16.77
CA ALA A 290 -1.23 56.46 17.95
C ALA A 290 -0.89 57.87 18.42
N LYS A 291 -1.90 58.60 18.90
CA LYS A 291 -1.71 59.96 19.46
C LYS A 291 -1.06 59.95 20.85
N PHE A 292 -1.26 58.88 21.61
CA PHE A 292 -0.82 58.73 22.98
C PHE A 292 -0.14 57.37 23.17
N LEU A 293 0.84 57.30 24.07
CA LEU A 293 1.62 56.09 24.33
C LEU A 293 0.75 54.94 24.83
N LYS A 294 -0.23 55.21 25.70
CA LYS A 294 -1.13 54.17 26.24
C LYS A 294 -1.81 53.39 25.10
N GLU A 295 -2.39 54.11 24.15
CA GLU A 295 -3.03 53.55 22.96
C GLU A 295 -2.03 52.86 22.03
N GLY A 296 -0.82 53.38 21.90
CA GLY A 296 0.27 52.74 21.16
C GLY A 296 0.64 51.37 21.74
N TYR A 297 0.80 51.26 23.06
CA TYR A 297 1.06 50.00 23.74
C TYR A 297 -0.10 49.01 23.62
N TYR A 298 -1.35 49.48 23.70
CA TYR A 298 -2.52 48.65 23.44
C TYR A 298 -2.46 48.05 22.03
N GLN A 299 -2.22 48.89 21.01
CA GLN A 299 -2.16 48.42 19.62
C GLN A 299 -1.00 47.44 19.40
N LEU A 300 0.14 47.67 20.05
CA LEU A 300 1.30 46.79 19.98
C LEU A 300 0.94 45.40 20.53
N GLY A 301 0.24 45.34 21.66
CA GLY A 301 -0.25 44.09 22.23
C GLY A 301 -1.24 43.39 21.31
N PHE A 302 -2.18 44.15 20.73
CA PHE A 302 -3.18 43.62 19.80
C PHE A 302 -2.53 42.99 18.55
N VAL A 303 -1.59 43.69 17.92
CA VAL A 303 -0.84 43.20 16.76
C VAL A 303 0.02 41.98 17.12
N HIS A 304 0.71 41.99 18.26
CA HIS A 304 1.47 40.83 18.71
C HIS A 304 0.59 39.60 18.96
N ALA A 305 -0.63 39.79 19.47
CA ALA A 305 -1.59 38.69 19.59
C ALA A 305 -2.04 38.18 18.21
N GLN A 306 -2.27 39.05 17.22
CA GLN A 306 -2.60 38.57 15.88
C GLN A 306 -1.47 37.75 15.27
N ASP A 307 -0.25 38.26 15.32
CA ASP A 307 0.85 37.70 14.52
C ASP A 307 1.67 36.63 15.29
N ARG A 308 1.67 36.66 16.62
CA ARG A 308 2.61 35.90 17.47
C ARG A 308 1.97 35.29 18.72
N PHE A 309 0.66 35.03 18.73
CA PHE A 309 -0.02 34.53 19.93
C PHE A 309 0.61 33.26 20.50
N TRP A 310 0.93 32.27 19.66
CA TRP A 310 1.58 31.04 20.10
C TRP A 310 2.91 31.32 20.82
N GLN A 311 3.76 32.17 20.25
CA GLN A 311 5.04 32.53 20.85
C GLN A 311 4.87 33.25 22.20
N LEU A 312 3.89 34.14 22.31
CA LEU A 312 3.56 34.82 23.57
C LEU A 312 3.09 33.83 24.64
N HIS A 313 2.20 32.92 24.25
CA HIS A 313 1.68 31.90 25.15
C HIS A 313 2.78 30.95 25.62
N LEU A 314 3.60 30.45 24.70
CA LEU A 314 4.74 29.58 24.97
C LEU A 314 5.74 30.24 25.92
N ARG A 315 6.12 31.50 25.67
CA ARG A 315 7.02 32.27 26.54
C ARG A 315 6.42 32.48 27.93
N ARG A 316 5.12 32.80 28.01
CA ARG A 316 4.41 32.95 29.28
C ARG A 316 4.44 31.64 30.08
N MET A 317 4.10 30.50 29.47
CA MET A 317 4.14 29.20 30.13
C MET A 317 5.55 28.83 30.58
N THR A 318 6.53 29.04 29.71
CA THR A 318 7.95 28.77 30.00
C THR A 318 8.42 29.59 31.19
N SER A 319 8.15 30.90 31.23
CA SER A 319 8.53 31.77 32.35
C SER A 319 7.87 31.42 33.69
N GLN A 320 6.73 30.70 33.63
CA GLN A 320 5.99 30.24 34.80
C GLN A 320 6.36 28.79 35.17
N GLY A 321 7.21 28.13 34.38
CA GLY A 321 7.52 26.71 34.51
C GLY A 321 6.28 25.84 34.40
N ARG A 322 5.47 26.02 33.35
CA ARG A 322 4.23 25.26 33.10
C ARG A 322 4.28 24.43 31.81
N MET A 323 5.46 24.18 31.26
CA MET A 323 5.60 23.51 29.95
C MET A 323 5.58 21.96 30.05
N THR A 324 5.41 21.39 31.24
CA THR A 324 5.47 19.95 31.50
C THR A 324 6.82 19.34 31.06
N PHE A 325 7.90 20.10 31.20
CA PHE A 325 9.26 19.67 30.86
C PHE A 325 10.16 19.64 32.10
N TYR A 326 11.26 18.90 32.06
CA TYR A 326 12.23 18.77 33.18
C TYR A 326 12.71 20.13 33.74
N TRP A 327 12.79 21.15 32.89
CA TRP A 327 13.20 22.51 33.25
C TRP A 327 12.16 23.29 34.09
N ASP A 328 10.90 22.84 34.18
CA ASP A 328 9.86 23.57 34.93
C ASP A 328 10.22 23.73 36.40
N LYS A 329 10.80 22.69 37.03
CA LYS A 329 11.24 22.74 38.43
C LYS A 329 12.36 23.76 38.62
N TYR A 330 13.30 23.82 37.67
CA TYR A 330 14.39 24.79 37.67
C TYR A 330 13.86 26.23 37.52
N ILE A 331 12.97 26.49 36.56
CA ILE A 331 12.39 27.83 36.36
C ILE A 331 11.55 28.30 37.56
N ARG A 332 10.76 27.40 38.17
CA ARG A 332 10.02 27.73 39.40
C ARG A 332 10.95 28.06 40.56
N ASN A 333 12.06 27.33 40.70
CA ASN A 333 13.07 27.59 41.72
C ASN A 333 13.78 28.94 41.54
N LEU A 334 13.97 29.40 40.29
CA LEU A 334 14.52 30.74 40.02
C LEU A 334 13.57 31.87 40.46
N GLY A 335 12.29 31.59 40.71
CA GLY A 335 11.36 32.57 41.25
C GLY A 335 11.06 33.74 40.31
N TYR A 336 11.14 33.54 38.99
CA TYR A 336 10.89 34.58 37.99
C TYR A 336 9.52 35.25 38.17
N LEU A 337 8.46 34.46 38.31
CA LEU A 337 7.10 34.98 38.47
C LEU A 337 6.97 35.88 39.70
N GLU A 338 7.49 35.44 40.85
CA GLU A 338 7.43 36.21 42.09
C GLU A 338 8.29 37.48 42.01
N SER A 339 9.42 37.43 41.32
CA SER A 339 10.25 38.61 41.06
C SER A 339 9.53 39.61 40.15
N CYS A 340 8.85 39.16 39.10
CA CYS A 340 8.05 40.01 38.23
C CYS A 340 6.90 40.69 39.01
N LYS A 341 6.19 39.97 39.89
CA LYS A 341 5.13 40.56 40.74
C LYS A 341 5.68 41.69 41.63
N ARG A 342 6.84 41.47 42.27
CA ARG A 342 7.49 42.50 43.09
C ARG A 342 7.96 43.71 42.28
N ILE A 343 8.44 43.49 41.05
CA ILE A 343 8.85 44.57 40.14
C ILE A 343 7.63 45.42 39.77
N VAL A 344 6.52 44.80 39.36
CA VAL A 344 5.30 45.51 38.96
C VAL A 344 4.74 46.39 40.08
N GLN A 345 4.85 45.94 41.34
CA GLN A 345 4.45 46.74 42.51
C GLN A 345 5.30 48.01 42.69
N LYS A 346 6.56 47.99 42.27
CA LYS A 346 7.52 49.09 42.38
C LYS A 346 7.60 49.99 41.15
N LEU A 347 6.92 49.64 40.06
CA LEU A 347 6.88 50.47 38.85
C LEU A 347 6.16 51.78 39.12
N SER A 348 6.56 52.83 38.38
CA SER A 348 5.78 54.06 38.30
C SER A 348 4.38 53.78 37.78
N GLU A 349 3.44 54.64 38.15
CA GLU A 349 2.05 54.49 37.71
C GLU A 349 1.93 54.54 36.17
N GLU A 350 2.71 55.41 35.52
CA GLU A 350 2.80 55.48 34.05
C GLU A 350 3.22 54.15 33.43
N ALA A 351 4.30 53.53 33.93
CA ALA A 351 4.78 52.24 33.42
C ALA A 351 3.75 51.12 33.64
N ARG A 352 3.05 51.13 34.78
CA ARG A 352 1.98 50.17 35.07
C ARG A 352 0.81 50.33 34.10
N ILE A 353 0.40 51.56 33.81
CA ILE A 353 -0.66 51.86 32.83
C ILE A 353 -0.26 51.33 31.44
N HIS A 354 0.98 51.54 31.01
CA HIS A 354 1.45 51.05 29.70
C HIS A 354 1.50 49.53 29.61
N LEU A 355 2.02 48.85 30.64
CA LEU A 355 2.03 47.38 30.69
C LEU A 355 0.61 46.80 30.73
N GLN A 356 -0.30 47.41 31.48
CA GLN A 356 -1.70 46.98 31.51
C GLN A 356 -2.35 47.19 30.15
N SER A 357 -2.12 48.33 29.51
CA SER A 357 -2.63 48.65 28.18
C SER A 357 -2.17 47.62 27.14
N TYR A 358 -0.88 47.23 27.18
CA TYR A 358 -0.33 46.17 26.34
C TYR A 358 -1.00 44.81 26.60
N ALA A 359 -1.19 44.44 27.86
CA ALA A 359 -1.87 43.19 28.22
C ALA A 359 -3.35 43.17 27.77
N ASP A 360 -4.06 44.29 27.93
CA ASP A 360 -5.43 44.46 27.44
C ASP A 360 -5.50 44.31 25.92
N GLY A 361 -4.53 44.90 25.21
CA GLY A 361 -4.36 44.75 23.77
C GLY A 361 -4.18 43.30 23.34
N ILE A 362 -3.31 42.54 24.02
CA ILE A 362 -3.15 41.10 23.77
C ILE A 362 -4.48 40.38 23.95
N ASN A 363 -5.19 40.63 25.06
CA ASN A 363 -6.44 39.93 25.36
C ASN A 363 -7.51 40.18 24.31
N ASP A 364 -7.65 41.42 23.84
CA ASP A 364 -8.61 41.77 22.79
C ASP A 364 -8.15 41.27 21.41
N GLY A 365 -6.83 41.26 21.14
CA GLY A 365 -6.27 40.68 19.93
C GLY A 365 -6.54 39.18 19.82
N VAL A 366 -6.41 38.43 20.92
CA VAL A 366 -6.77 37.00 20.97
C VAL A 366 -8.25 36.78 20.69
N LYS A 367 -9.15 37.60 21.25
CA LYS A 367 -10.59 37.52 20.96
C LYS A 367 -10.94 37.85 19.50
N SER A 368 -10.08 38.61 18.82
CA SER A 368 -10.28 38.94 17.40
C SER A 368 -9.98 37.77 16.46
N LEU A 369 -9.26 36.75 16.94
CA LEU A 369 -8.93 35.57 16.15
C LEU A 369 -10.16 34.69 15.99
N SER A 370 -10.57 34.46 14.73
CA SER A 370 -11.69 33.57 14.40
C SER A 370 -11.36 32.11 14.73
N ILE A 371 -10.10 31.74 14.50
CA ILE A 371 -9.54 30.41 14.72
C ILE A 371 -8.19 30.61 15.41
N LEU A 372 -7.93 29.81 16.44
CA LEU A 372 -6.62 29.80 17.09
C LEU A 372 -5.53 29.30 16.13
N PRO A 373 -4.28 29.77 16.29
CA PRO A 373 -3.14 29.27 15.54
C PRO A 373 -3.06 27.73 15.58
N ILE A 374 -2.55 27.14 14.50
CA ILE A 374 -2.53 25.69 14.30
C ILE A 374 -1.86 24.94 15.45
N GLU A 375 -0.85 25.53 16.08
CA GLU A 375 -0.10 24.95 17.19
C GLU A 375 -1.00 24.61 18.38
N PHE A 376 -1.99 25.44 18.69
CA PHE A 376 -2.96 25.17 19.76
C PHE A 376 -3.86 23.98 19.43
N LYS A 377 -4.26 23.84 18.17
CA LYS A 377 -5.10 22.71 17.71
C LYS A 377 -4.32 21.39 17.68
N ILE A 378 -3.07 21.41 17.23
CA ILE A 378 -2.20 20.22 17.20
C ILE A 378 -1.92 19.72 18.62
N LEU A 379 -1.66 20.64 19.56
CA LEU A 379 -1.31 20.30 20.94
C LEU A 379 -2.52 20.12 21.86
N GLY A 380 -3.71 20.53 21.43
CA GLY A 380 -4.97 20.38 22.17
C GLY A 380 -5.06 21.27 23.42
N VAL A 381 -4.51 22.50 23.35
CA VAL A 381 -4.40 23.44 24.49
C VAL A 381 -5.28 24.67 24.31
#